data_AF-A0AAD8AJU0-F1
#
_entry.id   AF-A0AAD8AJU0-F1
#
_cell.length_a   1.000
_cell.length_b   1.000
_cell.length_c   1.000
_cell.angle_alpha   90.00
_cell.angle_beta   90.00
_cell.angle_gamma   90.00
#
_symmetry.space_group_name_H-M   'P 1'
#
loop_
_entity.id
_entity.type
_entity.pdbx_description
1 polymer ?
#
loop_
_entity_poly.entity_id
_entity_poly.type
_entity_poly.pdbx_seq_one_letter_code
_entity_poly.pdbx_strand_id
1 'polypeptide(L)'
;MVFGKYLFWTNTLSCGILMASGDLIQQEIERYYGAYKNKHYDWKRTGRMFIVGLALGPPQHVFYRMLDQRIPKRDFKSISKKIILDQSVVSPFCINFFFIGMGYLEGHTWDEIVSEIKRKFISVYMVGINKNYFKRKMVKTILFTPLLIMA
;
A
#
# COMPACT_ATOMS: atom_id res chain seq x y z
N MET A 1 -15.81 -22.97 4.89
CA MET A 1 -14.36 -22.68 4.67
C MET A 1 -14.01 -22.31 3.21
N VAL A 2 -14.98 -22.18 2.30
CA VAL A 2 -14.74 -21.90 0.86
C VAL A 2 -14.49 -20.40 0.58
N PHE A 3 -15.14 -19.50 1.32
CA PHE A 3 -14.98 -18.04 1.15
C PHE A 3 -13.57 -17.52 1.43
N GLY A 4 -12.85 -18.10 2.41
CA GLY A 4 -11.50 -17.63 2.78
C GLY A 4 -10.44 -17.84 1.69
N LYS A 5 -10.60 -18.84 0.82
CA LYS A 5 -9.64 -19.12 -0.26
C LYS A 5 -9.79 -18.12 -1.41
N TYR A 6 -11.02 -17.78 -1.80
CA TYR A 6 -11.27 -16.78 -2.84
C TYR A 6 -10.93 -15.37 -2.38
N LEU A 7 -11.22 -15.04 -1.12
CA LEU A 7 -10.93 -13.73 -0.53
C LEU A 7 -9.43 -13.40 -0.50
N PHE A 8 -8.58 -14.40 -0.27
CA PHE A 8 -7.13 -14.24 -0.33
C PHE A 8 -6.64 -13.87 -1.74
N TRP A 9 -7.13 -14.58 -2.76
CA TRP A 9 -6.74 -14.36 -4.15
C TRP A 9 -7.29 -13.04 -4.69
N THR A 10 -8.55 -12.70 -4.41
CA THR A 10 -9.14 -11.44 -4.84
C THR A 10 -8.46 -10.26 -4.18
N ASN A 11 -8.20 -10.31 -2.86
CA ASN A 11 -7.50 -9.22 -2.17
C ASN A 11 -6.08 -9.02 -2.70
N THR A 12 -5.37 -10.11 -2.96
CA THR A 12 -4.02 -10.06 -3.55
C THR A 12 -4.05 -9.46 -4.96
N LEU A 13 -4.96 -9.93 -5.80
CA LEU A 13 -5.13 -9.43 -7.16
C LEU A 13 -5.53 -7.94 -7.18
N SER A 14 -6.45 -7.54 -6.30
CA SER A 14 -6.86 -6.14 -6.14
C SER A 14 -5.68 -5.25 -5.73
N CYS A 15 -4.77 -5.71 -4.87
CA CYS A 15 -3.55 -4.96 -4.54
C CYS A 15 -2.66 -4.72 -5.76
N GLY A 16 -2.43 -5.75 -6.58
CA GLY A 16 -1.68 -5.63 -7.83
C GLY A 16 -2.31 -4.63 -8.79
N ILE A 17 -3.62 -4.77 -9.06
CA ILE A 17 -4.37 -3.88 -9.96
C ILE A 17 -4.34 -2.44 -9.45
N LEU A 18 -4.53 -2.23 -8.15
CA LEU A 18 -4.52 -0.90 -7.55
C LEU A 18 -3.17 -0.23 -7.75
N MET A 19 -2.07 -0.94 -7.52
CA MET A 19 -0.73 -0.41 -7.73
C MET A 19 -0.44 -0.08 -9.19
N ALA A 20 -0.84 -0.95 -10.12
CA ALA A 20 -0.73 -0.69 -11.55
C ALA A 20 -1.53 0.56 -11.96
N SER A 21 -2.76 0.70 -11.46
CA SER A 21 -3.60 1.86 -11.74
C SER A 21 -3.01 3.17 -11.18
N GLY A 22 -2.45 3.12 -9.97
CA GLY A 22 -1.78 4.25 -9.35
C GLY A 22 -0.56 4.72 -10.15
N ASP A 23 0.19 3.77 -10.70
CA ASP A 23 1.33 4.07 -11.58
C ASP A 23 0.89 4.69 -12.91
N LEU A 24 -0.20 4.19 -13.53
CA LEU A 24 -0.74 4.79 -14.76
C LEU A 24 -1.21 6.24 -14.53
N ILE A 25 -1.88 6.50 -13.40
CA ILE A 25 -2.27 7.87 -13.01
C ILE A 25 -1.03 8.74 -12.80
N GLN A 26 -0.02 8.20 -12.12
CA GLN A 26 1.23 8.93 -11.88
C GLN A 26 1.95 9.27 -13.19
N GLN A 27 2.02 8.34 -14.14
CA GLN A 27 2.58 8.60 -15.46
C GLN A 27 1.77 9.65 -16.24
N GLU A 28 0.45 9.66 -16.09
CA GLU A 28 -0.41 10.69 -16.70
C GLU A 28 -0.17 12.08 -16.10
N ILE A 29 0.00 12.17 -14.77
CA ILE A 29 0.36 13.41 -14.08
C ILE A 29 1.74 13.89 -14.55
N GLU A 30 2.74 13.00 -14.60
CA GLU A 30 4.10 13.32 -15.07
C GLU A 30 4.10 13.86 -16.51
N ARG A 31 3.20 13.34 -17.36
CA ARG A 31 2.98 13.80 -18.73
C ARG A 31 2.30 15.18 -18.77
N TYR A 32 1.28 15.39 -17.94
CA TYR A 32 0.54 16.66 -17.86
C TYR A 32 1.43 17.83 -17.40
N TYR A 33 2.27 17.61 -16.39
CA TYR A 33 3.22 18.62 -15.88
C TYR A 33 4.47 18.81 -16.76
N GLY A 34 4.55 18.12 -17.91
CA GLY A 34 5.60 18.33 -18.90
C GLY A 34 6.96 17.74 -18.54
N ALA A 35 7.06 16.90 -17.51
CA ALA A 35 8.31 16.23 -17.13
C ALA A 35 8.77 15.22 -18.20
N TYR A 36 7.83 14.68 -18.98
CA TYR A 36 8.09 13.77 -20.12
C TYR A 36 7.28 14.15 -21.34
N LYS A 37 7.66 15.25 -22.01
CA LYS A 37 7.10 15.63 -23.31
C LYS A 37 7.46 14.54 -24.34
N ASN A 38 6.47 13.79 -24.83
CA ASN A 38 6.56 12.75 -25.88
C ASN A 38 7.02 11.33 -25.51
N LYS A 39 6.96 10.89 -24.25
CA LYS A 39 7.15 9.45 -23.94
C LYS A 39 5.82 8.68 -23.94
N HIS A 40 5.84 7.50 -24.56
CA HIS A 40 4.80 6.48 -24.40
C HIS A 40 4.76 5.98 -22.95
N TYR A 41 3.62 5.43 -22.52
CA TYR A 41 3.49 4.78 -21.21
C TYR A 41 4.59 3.72 -21.01
N ASP A 42 5.24 3.76 -19.85
CA ASP A 42 6.20 2.74 -19.42
C ASP A 42 5.45 1.54 -18.83
N TRP A 43 5.03 0.65 -19.74
CA TRP A 43 4.36 -0.59 -19.37
C TRP A 43 5.24 -1.53 -18.54
N LYS A 44 6.59 -1.44 -18.65
CA LYS A 44 7.50 -2.24 -17.83
C LYS A 44 7.47 -1.76 -16.38
N ARG A 45 7.42 -0.45 -16.15
CA ARG A 45 7.25 0.15 -14.81
C ARG A 45 5.91 -0.27 -14.20
N THR A 46 4.81 -0.16 -14.95
CA THR A 46 3.48 -0.58 -14.49
C THR A 46 3.42 -2.08 -14.19
N GLY A 47 4.06 -2.93 -15.00
CA GLY A 47 4.15 -4.37 -14.75
C GLY A 47 4.92 -4.70 -13.46
N ARG A 48 6.01 -3.99 -13.17
CA ARG A 48 6.77 -4.16 -11.91
C ARG A 48 5.93 -3.73 -10.70
N MET A 49 5.22 -2.61 -10.81
CA MET A 49 4.27 -2.15 -9.78
C MET A 49 3.16 -3.18 -9.50
N PHE A 50 2.64 -3.82 -10.55
CA PHE A 50 1.67 -4.89 -10.43
C PHE A 50 2.24 -6.10 -9.66
N ILE A 51 3.44 -6.55 -10.01
CA ILE A 51 4.12 -7.68 -9.35
C ILE A 51 4.38 -7.38 -7.87
N VAL A 52 4.88 -6.19 -7.55
CA VAL A 52 5.11 -5.76 -6.16
C VAL A 52 3.79 -5.74 -5.38
N GLY A 53 2.69 -5.28 -5.99
CA GLY A 53 1.36 -5.29 -5.37
C GLY A 53 0.82 -6.68 -5.12
N LEU A 54 1.04 -7.63 -6.04
CA LEU A 54 0.71 -9.04 -5.81
C LEU A 54 1.54 -9.63 -4.66
N ALA A 55 2.83 -9.27 -4.55
CA ALA A 55 3.69 -9.76 -3.47
C ALA A 55 3.32 -9.18 -2.09
N LEU A 56 2.80 -7.95 -2.04
CA LEU A 56 2.32 -7.27 -0.82
C LEU A 56 0.96 -7.79 -0.32
N GLY A 57 0.12 -8.31 -1.21
CA GLY A 57 -1.23 -8.78 -0.89
C GLY A 57 -1.29 -9.84 0.22
N PRO A 58 -0.52 -10.95 0.14
CA PRO A 58 -0.56 -12.03 1.12
C PRO A 58 -0.11 -11.61 2.53
N PRO A 59 1.06 -10.95 2.73
CA PRO A 59 1.47 -10.47 4.04
C PRO A 59 0.43 -9.52 4.66
N GLN A 60 -0.13 -8.63 3.85
CA GLN A 60 -1.13 -7.67 4.28
C GLN A 60 -2.44 -8.36 4.70
N HIS A 61 -2.89 -9.37 3.95
CA HIS A 61 -4.07 -10.16 4.30
C HIS A 61 -3.89 -10.90 5.63
N VAL A 62 -2.73 -11.54 5.83
CA VAL A 62 -2.42 -12.25 7.08
C VAL A 62 -2.38 -11.27 8.25
N PHE A 63 -1.75 -10.11 8.08
CA PHE A 63 -1.64 -9.10 9.13
C PHE A 63 -3.01 -8.59 9.58
N TYR A 64 -3.88 -8.19 8.65
CA TYR A 64 -5.21 -7.70 9.00
C TYR A 64 -6.08 -8.79 9.64
N ARG A 65 -5.95 -10.04 9.17
CA ARG A 65 -6.64 -11.18 9.80
C ARG A 65 -6.18 -11.40 11.25
N MET A 66 -4.87 -11.31 11.51
CA MET A 66 -4.34 -11.38 12.89
C MET A 66 -4.79 -10.20 13.75
N LEU A 67 -4.86 -9.00 13.16
CA LEU A 67 -5.29 -7.79 13.85
C LEU A 67 -6.76 -7.89 14.30
N ASP A 68 -7.63 -8.40 13.43
CA ASP A 68 -9.04 -8.58 13.75
C ASP A 68 -9.28 -9.69 14.76
N GLN A 69 -8.46 -10.75 14.76
CA GLN A 69 -8.50 -11.78 15.80
C GLN A 69 -8.07 -11.24 17.17
N ARG A 70 -7.02 -10.40 17.23
CA ARG A 70 -6.50 -9.85 18.50
C ARG A 70 -7.32 -8.69 19.03
N ILE A 71 -7.96 -7.91 18.15
CA ILE A 71 -8.79 -6.76 18.50
C ILE A 71 -10.15 -6.90 17.79
N PRO A 72 -11.02 -7.83 18.24
CA PRO A 72 -12.31 -8.07 17.60
C PRO A 72 -13.34 -6.97 17.91
N LYS A 73 -13.12 -6.21 18.99
CA LYS A 73 -14.03 -5.14 19.40
C LYS A 73 -13.97 -3.97 18.41
N ARG A 74 -15.15 -3.39 18.13
CA ARG A 74 -15.34 -2.26 17.19
C ARG A 74 -15.67 -0.95 17.90
N ASP A 75 -15.27 -0.80 19.15
CA ASP A 75 -15.39 0.45 19.90
C ASP A 75 -14.32 1.47 19.48
N PHE A 76 -14.57 2.75 19.75
CA PHE A 76 -13.66 3.85 19.38
C PHE A 76 -12.22 3.61 19.85
N LYS A 77 -12.02 3.09 21.07
CA LYS A 77 -10.67 2.84 21.62
C LYS A 77 -9.96 1.74 20.84
N SER A 78 -10.67 0.66 20.49
CA SER A 78 -10.14 -0.42 19.66
C SER A 78 -9.81 0.04 18.24
N ILE A 79 -10.66 0.87 17.63
CA ILE A 79 -10.43 1.45 16.29
C ILE A 79 -9.19 2.36 16.31
N SER A 80 -9.07 3.26 17.30
CA SER A 80 -7.90 4.12 17.44
C SER A 80 -6.61 3.32 17.62
N LYS A 81 -6.64 2.23 18.40
CA LYS A 81 -5.48 1.35 18.59
C LYS A 81 -5.08 0.64 17.29
N LYS A 82 -6.05 0.17 16.50
CA LYS A 82 -5.79 -0.41 15.17
C LYS A 82 -5.13 0.60 14.23
N ILE A 83 -5.62 1.84 14.20
CA ILE A 83 -5.05 2.91 13.36
C ILE A 83 -3.61 3.24 13.79
N ILE A 84 -3.34 3.37 15.09
CA ILE A 84 -1.99 3.63 15.59
C ILE A 84 -1.03 2.50 15.20
N LEU A 85 -1.47 1.24 15.32
CA LEU A 85 -0.66 0.09 14.95
C LEU A 85 -0.42 0.01 13.42
N ASP A 86 -1.45 0.31 12.62
CA ASP A 86 -1.34 0.40 11.16
C ASP A 86 -0.32 1.46 10.76
N GLN A 87 -0.35 2.64 11.38
CA GLN A 87 0.57 3.72 11.05
C GLN A 87 2.00 3.48 11.57
N SER A 88 2.16 2.85 12.73
CA SER A 88 3.47 2.66 13.36
C SER A 88 4.23 1.42 12.90
N VAL A 89 3.54 0.37 12.45
CA VAL A 89 4.17 -0.92 12.10
C VAL A 89 3.89 -1.32 10.66
N VAL A 90 2.64 -1.28 10.23
CA VAL A 90 2.26 -1.74 8.88
C VAL A 90 2.77 -0.78 7.82
N SER A 91 2.52 0.51 8.00
CA SER A 91 2.95 1.56 7.07
C SER A 91 4.46 1.52 6.81
N PRO A 92 5.35 1.55 7.83
CA PRO A 92 6.79 1.48 7.56
C PRO A 92 7.21 0.13 6.96
N PHE A 93 6.59 -0.98 7.35
CA PHE A 93 6.86 -2.28 6.74
C PHE A 93 6.51 -2.29 5.24
N CYS A 94 5.31 -1.84 4.88
CA CYS A 94 4.85 -1.80 3.48
C CYS A 94 5.71 -0.87 2.63
N ILE A 95 6.11 0.30 3.17
CA ILE A 95 6.98 1.24 2.46
C ILE A 95 8.36 0.60 2.16
N ASN A 96 8.97 -0.05 3.16
CA ASN A 96 10.26 -0.72 2.95
C ASN A 96 10.12 -1.88 1.96
N PHE A 97 9.10 -2.72 2.11
CA PHE A 97 8.87 -3.84 1.19
C PHE A 97 8.68 -3.35 -0.25
N PHE A 98 7.92 -2.27 -0.43
CA PHE A 98 7.68 -1.66 -1.73
C PHE A 98 8.99 -1.22 -2.40
N PHE A 99 9.81 -0.40 -1.71
CA PHE A 99 11.06 0.10 -2.27
C PHE A 99 12.09 -1.01 -2.53
N ILE A 100 12.16 -2.00 -1.64
CA ILE A 100 13.02 -3.17 -1.85
C ILE A 100 12.56 -3.95 -3.08
N GLY A 101 11.27 -4.26 -3.18
CA GLY A 101 10.71 -5.02 -4.30
C GLY A 101 10.88 -4.29 -5.64
N MET A 102 10.60 -3.00 -5.68
CA MET A 102 10.82 -2.17 -6.87
C MET A 102 12.29 -2.11 -7.26
N GLY A 103 13.17 -1.85 -6.30
CA GLY A 103 14.61 -1.79 -6.54
C GLY A 103 15.18 -3.07 -7.14
N TYR A 104 14.78 -4.24 -6.60
CA TYR A 104 15.17 -5.52 -7.17
C TYR A 104 14.65 -5.74 -8.59
N LEU A 105 13.39 -5.36 -8.87
CA LEU A 105 12.81 -5.48 -10.21
C LEU A 105 13.36 -4.46 -11.22
N GLU A 106 13.92 -3.35 -10.74
CA GLU A 106 14.65 -2.35 -11.53
C GLU A 106 16.10 -2.74 -11.77
N GLY A 107 16.62 -3.75 -11.05
CA GLY A 107 18.00 -4.21 -11.17
C GLY A 107 18.99 -3.36 -10.36
N HIS A 108 18.51 -2.60 -9.37
CA HIS A 108 19.34 -1.80 -8.49
C HIS A 108 20.16 -2.65 -7.53
N THR A 109 21.35 -2.17 -7.18
CA THR A 109 22.20 -2.79 -6.15
C THR A 109 21.64 -2.54 -4.75
N TRP A 110 22.02 -3.38 -3.78
CA TRP A 110 21.52 -3.25 -2.41
C TRP A 110 21.80 -1.87 -1.79
N ASP A 111 22.99 -1.31 -2.05
CA ASP A 111 23.36 0.02 -1.56
C ASP A 111 22.51 1.13 -2.18
N GLU A 112 22.18 1.02 -3.48
CA GLU A 112 21.27 1.94 -4.16
C GLU A 112 19.87 1.90 -3.54
N ILE A 113 19.33 0.70 -3.32
CA ILE A 113 18.01 0.49 -2.70
C ILE A 113 17.98 1.10 -1.30
N VAL A 114 18.98 0.81 -0.46
CA VAL A 114 19.06 1.35 0.91
C VAL A 114 19.20 2.88 0.88
N SER A 115 19.99 3.42 -0.04
CA SER A 115 20.15 4.87 -0.20
C SER A 115 18.84 5.54 -0.61
N GLU A 116 18.05 4.90 -1.48
CA GLU A 116 16.77 5.40 -1.94
C GLU A 116 15.73 5.37 -0.83
N ILE A 117 15.68 4.27 -0.06
CA ILE A 117 14.82 4.17 1.12
C ILE A 117 15.17 5.29 2.10
N LYS A 118 16.44 5.47 2.48
CA LYS A 118 16.83 6.53 3.43
C LYS A 118 16.41 7.93 2.94
N ARG A 119 16.52 8.19 1.63
CA ARG A 119 16.13 9.48 1.04
C ARG A 119 14.62 9.68 0.99
N LYS A 120 13.85 8.68 0.57
CA LYS A 120 12.41 8.82 0.29
C LYS A 120 11.52 8.44 1.46
N PHE A 121 11.99 7.60 2.39
CA PHE A 121 11.19 7.04 3.47
C PHE A 121 10.56 8.12 4.33
N ILE A 122 11.33 9.12 4.78
CA ILE A 122 10.81 10.21 5.63
C ILE A 122 9.73 10.99 4.89
N SER A 123 9.96 11.36 3.63
CA SER A 123 9.00 12.10 2.82
C SER A 123 7.69 11.32 2.65
N VAL A 124 7.77 10.04 2.27
CA VAL A 124 6.60 9.17 2.07
C VAL A 124 5.85 8.94 3.39
N TYR A 125 6.59 8.65 4.46
CA TYR A 125 6.02 8.40 5.78
C TYR A 125 5.33 9.64 6.36
N MET A 126 5.92 10.83 6.19
CA MET A 126 5.36 12.09 6.69
C MET A 126 4.10 12.51 5.93
N VAL A 127 4.01 12.23 4.63
CA VAL A 127 2.75 12.37 3.86
C VAL A 127 1.66 11.48 4.45
N GLY A 128 1.99 10.24 4.82
CA GLY A 128 1.07 9.32 5.48
C GLY A 128 0.58 9.80 6.85
N ILE A 129 1.46 10.43 7.63
CA ILE A 129 1.17 10.96 8.98
C ILE A 129 0.41 12.29 8.96
N ASN A 130 0.43 13.03 7.86
CA ASN A 130 -0.12 14.38 7.80
C ASN A 130 -1.56 14.43 8.36
N LYS A 131 -1.79 15.31 9.35
CA LYS A 131 -3.01 15.37 10.18
C LYS A 131 -4.31 15.47 9.37
N ASN A 132 -4.26 16.06 8.18
CA ASN A 132 -5.41 16.14 7.27
C ASN A 132 -5.78 14.79 6.63
N TYR A 133 -4.80 13.93 6.37
CA TYR A 133 -5.01 12.55 5.91
C TYR A 133 -5.49 11.65 7.04
N PHE A 134 -4.95 11.81 8.26
CA PHE A 134 -5.38 11.07 9.44
C PHE A 134 -6.88 11.28 9.74
N LYS A 135 -7.35 12.55 9.72
CA LYS A 135 -8.76 12.89 9.95
C LYS A 135 -9.68 12.28 8.89
N ARG A 136 -9.28 12.27 7.61
CA ARG A 136 -10.03 11.62 6.51
C ARG A 136 -10.01 10.10 6.60
N LYS A 137 -8.87 9.48 6.95
CA LYS A 137 -8.72 8.02 7.08
C LYS A 137 -9.50 7.49 8.29
N MET A 138 -9.57 8.23 9.39
CA MET A 138 -10.38 7.89 10.57
C MET A 138 -11.88 7.89 10.26
N VAL A 139 -12.37 8.92 9.55
CA VAL A 139 -13.78 9.00 9.10
C VAL A 139 -14.14 7.86 8.14
N LYS A 140 -13.27 7.57 7.15
CA LYS A 140 -13.49 6.44 6.23
C LYS A 140 -13.41 5.08 6.93
N THR A 141 -12.49 4.90 7.86
CA THR A 141 -12.35 3.63 8.61
C THR A 141 -13.58 3.38 9.47
N ILE A 142 -14.10 4.40 10.17
CA ILE A 142 -15.32 4.27 11.00
C ILE A 142 -16.57 4.00 10.14
N LEU A 143 -16.66 4.60 8.94
CA LEU A 143 -17.83 4.45 8.06
C LEU A 143 -17.79 3.21 7.14
N PHE A 144 -16.60 2.74 6.74
CA PHE A 144 -16.45 1.68 5.70
C PHE A 144 -15.76 0.38 6.17
N THR A 145 -15.21 0.30 7.39
CA THR A 145 -14.75 -1.01 7.92
C THR A 145 -15.85 -2.07 8.02
N PRO A 146 -17.15 -1.76 8.17
CA PRO A 146 -18.19 -2.78 8.05
C PRO A 146 -18.22 -3.42 6.65
N LEU A 147 -17.91 -2.69 5.58
CA LEU A 147 -17.93 -3.22 4.21
C LEU A 147 -16.69 -4.06 3.89
N LEU A 148 -15.51 -3.65 4.37
CA LEU A 148 -14.25 -4.37 4.10
C LEU A 148 -14.10 -5.68 4.89
N ILE A 149 -14.90 -5.87 5.94
CA ILE A 149 -14.94 -7.09 6.75
C ILE A 149 -16.09 -8.04 6.29
N MET A 150 -16.99 -7.57 5.41
CA MET A 150 -18.08 -8.38 4.85
C MET A 150 -17.81 -8.89 3.43
N ALA A 151 -16.69 -8.50 2.80
CA ALA A 151 -16.23 -9.04 1.53
C ALA A 151 -15.21 -10.17 1.76
#